data_AF-A0A519ZZ85-F1
#
_entry.id   AF-A0A519ZZ85-F1
#
_cell.length_a   1.000
_cell.length_b   1.000
_cell.length_c   1.000
_cell.angle_alpha   90.00
_cell.angle_beta   90.00
_cell.angle_gamma   90.00
#
_symmetry.space_group_name_H-M   'P 1'
#
loop_
_entity.id
_entity.type
_entity.pdbx_description
1 polymer ?
#
loop_
_entity_poly.entity_id
_entity_poly.type
_entity_poly.pdbx_seq_one_letter_code
_entity_poly.pdbx_strand_id
1 'polypeptide(L)'
;MRKLIFIFLISISTLPVLAQTYTAKVSKDSLGILTNRVEILKASIKLLELKIDESKEEADVEKLGLKLLEANGNAKASAEQTNNHSSKTAAGSSIDVKAMQKLSKKAKSDADDAEKALERFNKQISKVENIRTEIQSEERKLGYKKPVIVYTYL
;
A
#
# COMPACT_ATOMS: atom_id res chain seq x y z
N MET A 1 -33.87 -50.44 -59.70
CA MET A 1 -33.91 -49.93 -58.32
C MET A 1 -32.52 -49.75 -57.70
N ARG A 2 -31.69 -50.81 -57.52
CA ARG A 2 -30.37 -50.70 -56.85
C ARG A 2 -29.37 -49.74 -57.52
N LYS A 3 -29.36 -49.65 -58.86
CA LYS A 3 -28.43 -48.76 -59.61
C LYS A 3 -28.77 -47.27 -59.45
N LEU A 4 -30.04 -46.92 -59.24
CA LEU A 4 -30.47 -45.52 -59.04
C LEU A 4 -30.08 -45.01 -57.64
N ILE A 5 -30.11 -45.90 -56.63
CA ILE A 5 -29.66 -45.58 -55.27
C ILE A 5 -28.16 -45.26 -55.26
N PHE A 6 -27.36 -45.99 -56.03
CA PHE A 6 -25.92 -45.73 -56.15
C PHE A 6 -25.60 -44.40 -56.82
N ILE A 7 -26.35 -44.02 -57.87
CA ILE A 7 -26.18 -42.74 -58.55
C ILE A 7 -26.53 -41.58 -57.61
N PHE A 8 -27.60 -41.72 -56.83
CA PHE A 8 -28.00 -40.71 -55.84
C PHE A 8 -26.97 -40.55 -54.72
N LEU A 9 -26.35 -41.67 -54.27
CA LEU A 9 -25.29 -41.63 -53.26
C LEU A 9 -24.02 -40.91 -53.76
N ILE A 10 -23.65 -41.10 -55.03
CA ILE A 10 -22.46 -40.47 -55.63
C ILE A 10 -22.68 -38.98 -55.89
N SER A 11 -23.92 -38.55 -56.17
CA SER A 11 -24.25 -37.12 -56.31
C SER A 11 -24.20 -36.33 -54.99
N ILE A 12 -24.41 -36.98 -53.84
CA ILE A 12 -24.35 -36.31 -52.54
C ILE A 12 -22.89 -36.09 -52.08
N SER A 13 -21.98 -36.99 -52.46
CA SER A 13 -20.55 -36.90 -52.11
C SER A 13 -19.73 -35.94 -52.99
N THR A 14 -20.34 -35.34 -54.02
CA THR A 14 -19.73 -34.32 -54.88
C THR A 14 -20.24 -32.90 -54.61
N LEU A 15 -21.12 -32.73 -53.62
CA LEU A 15 -21.38 -31.40 -53.07
C LEU A 15 -20.03 -30.86 -52.60
N PRO A 16 -19.58 -29.70 -53.11
CA PRO A 16 -18.38 -29.09 -52.57
C PRO A 16 -18.66 -28.93 -51.08
N VAL A 17 -17.90 -29.63 -50.25
CA VAL A 17 -17.79 -29.29 -48.84
C VAL A 17 -17.46 -27.82 -48.89
N LEU A 18 -18.44 -26.96 -48.60
CA LEU A 18 -18.25 -25.55 -48.36
C LEU A 18 -17.18 -25.57 -47.29
N ALA A 19 -15.92 -25.40 -47.71
CA ALA A 19 -14.80 -25.40 -46.79
C ALA A 19 -15.22 -24.37 -45.77
N GLN A 20 -15.48 -24.81 -44.54
CA GLN A 20 -15.73 -23.89 -43.45
C GLN A 20 -14.44 -23.12 -43.35
N THR A 21 -14.39 -21.99 -44.04
CA THR A 21 -13.27 -21.08 -43.97
C THR A 21 -13.34 -20.60 -42.55
N TYR A 22 -12.49 -21.17 -41.70
CA TYR A 22 -12.25 -20.67 -40.37
C TYR A 22 -11.58 -19.31 -40.57
N THR A 23 -12.38 -18.28 -40.84
CA THR A 23 -11.95 -16.92 -40.67
C THR A 23 -11.74 -16.79 -39.19
N ALA A 24 -10.49 -16.95 -38.74
CA ALA A 24 -10.12 -16.59 -37.39
C ALA A 24 -10.70 -15.19 -37.18
N LYS A 25 -11.64 -15.05 -36.24
CA LYS A 25 -12.04 -13.75 -35.70
C LYS A 25 -10.83 -13.22 -34.92
N VAL A 26 -9.76 -12.89 -35.64
CA VAL A 26 -8.74 -12.00 -35.12
C VAL A 26 -9.50 -10.69 -35.03
N SER A 27 -9.84 -10.28 -33.80
CA SER A 27 -10.31 -8.92 -33.54
C SER A 27 -9.42 -8.00 -34.37
N LYS A 28 -10.00 -7.15 -35.22
CA LYS A 28 -9.25 -6.15 -35.99
C LYS A 28 -8.38 -5.26 -35.08
N ASP A 29 -8.65 -5.28 -33.78
CA ASP A 29 -7.93 -4.58 -32.72
C ASP A 29 -7.31 -5.53 -31.67
N SER A 30 -6.86 -6.72 -32.06
CA SER A 30 -6.18 -7.65 -31.15
C SER A 30 -4.92 -7.04 -30.53
N LEU A 31 -4.20 -6.22 -31.29
CA LEU A 31 -3.03 -5.48 -30.83
C LEU A 31 -3.41 -4.38 -29.82
N GLY A 32 -4.47 -3.60 -30.05
CA GLY A 32 -4.92 -2.58 -29.08
C GLY A 32 -5.45 -3.18 -27.79
N ILE A 33 -6.16 -4.31 -27.86
CA ILE A 33 -6.57 -5.08 -26.68
C ILE A 33 -5.34 -5.55 -25.89
N LEU A 34 -4.34 -6.12 -26.56
CA LEU A 34 -3.11 -6.59 -25.91
C LEU A 34 -2.34 -5.41 -25.28
N THR A 35 -2.18 -4.31 -26.00
CA THR A 35 -1.53 -3.09 -25.49
C THR A 35 -2.24 -2.56 -24.25
N ASN A 36 -3.57 -2.45 -24.28
CA ASN A 36 -4.34 -2.00 -23.13
C ASN A 36 -4.19 -2.94 -21.92
N ARG A 37 -4.19 -4.26 -22.13
CA ARG A 37 -3.91 -5.25 -21.06
C ARG A 37 -2.51 -5.08 -20.47
N VAL A 38 -1.50 -4.85 -21.30
CA VAL A 38 -0.13 -4.60 -20.85
C VAL A 38 -0.05 -3.31 -20.05
N GLU A 39 -0.74 -2.25 -20.46
CA GLU A 39 -0.79 -1.01 -19.69
C GLU A 39 -1.50 -1.15 -18.35
N ILE A 40 -2.60 -1.91 -18.30
CA ILE A 40 -3.29 -2.25 -17.05
C ILE A 40 -2.34 -3.02 -16.13
N LEU A 41 -1.64 -4.04 -16.66
CA LEU A 41 -0.67 -4.81 -15.89
C LEU A 41 0.46 -3.93 -15.33
N LYS A 42 1.02 -3.02 -16.13
CA LYS A 42 2.05 -2.07 -15.67
C LYS A 42 1.54 -1.18 -14.53
N ALA A 43 0.32 -0.65 -14.66
CA ALA A 43 -0.29 0.17 -13.62
C ALA A 43 -0.61 -0.66 -12.35
N SER A 44 -1.02 -1.92 -12.50
CA SER A 44 -1.21 -2.84 -11.37
C SER A 44 0.10 -3.18 -10.65
N ILE A 45 1.20 -3.38 -11.39
CA ILE A 45 2.53 -3.59 -10.80
C ILE A 45 2.94 -2.36 -9.98
N LYS A 46 2.82 -1.15 -10.56
CA LYS A 46 3.12 0.09 -9.86
C LYS A 46 2.29 0.26 -8.59
N LEU A 47 0.99 -0.07 -8.64
CA LEU A 47 0.13 -0.03 -7.46
C LEU A 47 0.60 -1.01 -6.37
N LEU A 48 1.02 -2.22 -6.75
CA LEU A 48 1.55 -3.19 -5.80
C LEU A 48 2.89 -2.73 -5.20
N GLU A 49 3.77 -2.13 -5.99
CA GLU A 49 5.03 -1.53 -5.51
C GLU A 49 4.76 -0.44 -4.47
N LEU A 50 3.82 0.47 -4.73
CA LEU A 50 3.41 1.51 -3.77
C LEU A 50 2.84 0.90 -2.47
N LYS A 51 2.05 -0.17 -2.55
CA LYS A 51 1.53 -0.87 -1.36
C LYS A 51 2.63 -1.57 -0.56
N ILE A 52 3.63 -2.12 -1.24
CA ILE A 52 4.81 -2.69 -0.58
C ILE A 52 5.58 -1.60 0.16
N ASP A 53 5.76 -0.44 -0.45
CA ASP A 53 6.46 0.68 0.17
C ASP A 53 5.66 1.30 1.33
N GLU A 54 4.33 1.39 1.21
CA GLU A 54 3.44 1.72 2.34
C GLU A 54 3.70 0.78 3.53
N SER A 55 3.69 -0.53 3.30
CA SER A 55 3.92 -1.52 4.38
C SER A 55 5.30 -1.41 5.02
N LYS A 56 6.35 -1.08 4.25
CA LYS A 56 7.69 -0.84 4.79
C LYS A 56 7.72 0.40 5.69
N GLU A 57 7.13 1.50 5.21
CA GLU A 57 7.13 2.75 5.95
C GLU A 57 6.23 2.64 7.20
N GLU A 58 5.14 1.86 7.18
CA GLU A 58 4.33 1.52 8.36
C GLU A 58 5.10 0.75 9.43
N ALA A 59 5.92 -0.24 9.03
CA ALA A 59 6.80 -0.94 9.97
C ALA A 59 7.78 0.03 10.66
N ASP A 60 8.28 1.04 9.93
CA ASP A 60 9.11 2.10 10.50
C ASP A 60 8.31 3.06 11.41
N VAL A 61 7.04 3.33 11.12
CA VAL A 61 6.13 4.07 12.02
C VAL A 61 5.99 3.32 13.35
N GLU A 62 5.73 2.00 13.33
CA GLU A 62 5.60 1.21 14.56
C GLU A 62 6.89 1.26 15.40
N LYS A 63 8.04 1.09 14.76
CA LYS A 63 9.35 1.18 15.44
C LYS A 63 9.59 2.55 16.06
N LEU A 64 9.23 3.63 15.36
CA LEU A 64 9.32 4.98 15.90
C LEU A 64 8.28 5.23 16.99
N GLY A 65 7.09 4.63 16.91
CA GLY A 65 6.05 4.68 17.93
C GLY A 65 6.50 4.07 19.25
N LEU A 66 7.20 2.93 19.21
CA LEU A 66 7.81 2.33 20.40
C LEU A 66 8.86 3.25 21.03
N LYS A 67 9.72 3.87 20.21
CA LYS A 67 10.73 4.83 20.69
C LYS A 67 10.12 6.09 21.29
N LEU A 68 9.04 6.58 20.69
CA LEU A 68 8.28 7.72 21.22
C LEU A 68 7.66 7.37 22.58
N LEU A 69 7.09 6.18 22.71
CA LEU A 69 6.51 5.71 23.96
C LEU A 69 7.57 5.60 25.07
N GLU A 70 8.75 5.06 24.74
CA GLU A 70 9.88 4.97 25.66
C GLU A 70 10.39 6.36 26.08
N ALA A 71 10.59 7.27 25.13
CA ALA A 71 11.03 8.63 25.40
C ALA A 71 10.02 9.40 26.27
N ASN A 72 8.72 9.26 25.99
CA ASN A 72 7.66 9.84 26.82
C ASN A 72 7.63 9.22 28.22
N GLY A 73 7.87 7.91 28.34
CA GLY A 73 8.00 7.23 29.63
C GLY A 73 9.14 7.80 30.48
N ASN A 74 10.31 8.00 29.87
CA ASN A 74 11.47 8.61 30.53
C ASN A 74 11.21 10.06 30.94
N ALA A 75 10.64 10.87 30.04
CA ALA A 75 10.28 12.26 30.32
C ALA A 75 9.29 12.35 31.50
N LYS A 76 8.26 11.49 31.51
CA LYS A 76 7.28 11.42 32.59
C LYS A 76 7.94 11.01 33.92
N ALA A 77 8.78 9.97 33.91
CA ALA A 77 9.47 9.51 35.11
C ALA A 77 10.40 10.59 35.69
N SER A 78 11.16 11.29 34.84
CA SER A 78 12.03 12.38 35.26
C SER A 78 11.25 13.61 35.74
N ALA A 79 10.08 13.90 35.16
CA ALA A 79 9.17 14.94 35.65
C ALA A 79 8.59 14.58 37.03
N GLU A 80 8.13 13.33 37.22
CA GLU A 80 7.63 12.84 38.51
C GLU A 80 8.72 12.88 39.59
N GLN A 81 9.95 12.47 39.27
CA GLN A 81 11.09 12.57 40.19
C GLN A 81 11.38 14.01 40.58
N THR A 82 11.35 14.94 39.62
CA THR A 82 11.53 16.37 39.88
C THR A 82 10.42 16.92 40.77
N ASN A 83 9.17 16.56 40.50
CA ASN A 83 8.02 17.00 41.29
C ASN A 83 8.06 16.45 42.73
N ASN A 84 8.39 15.17 42.90
CA ASN A 84 8.53 14.54 44.22
C ASN A 84 9.68 15.15 45.05
N HIS A 85 10.74 15.63 44.41
CA HIS A 85 11.82 16.35 45.09
C HIS A 85 11.44 17.80 45.44
N SER A 86 10.64 18.44 44.59
CA SER A 86 10.08 19.77 44.82
C SER A 86 9.03 19.80 45.94
N SER A 87 8.21 18.74 46.09
CA SER A 87 7.19 18.68 47.14
C SER A 87 7.79 18.45 48.53
N LYS A 88 8.89 17.69 48.64
CA LYS A 88 9.65 17.51 49.89
C LYS A 88 10.29 18.81 50.39
N THR A 89 10.71 19.68 49.48
CA THR A 89 11.33 20.97 49.82
C THR A 89 10.32 21.99 50.32
N ALA A 90 9.06 21.94 49.87
CA ALA A 90 7.96 22.72 50.44
C ALA A 90 7.61 22.33 51.90
N ALA A 91 7.94 21.10 52.32
CA ALA A 91 7.73 20.61 53.68
C ALA A 91 8.85 20.97 54.68
N GLY A 92 9.73 21.93 54.35
CA GLY A 92 10.73 22.48 55.29
C GLY A 92 12.06 21.71 55.38
N SER A 93 12.35 20.81 54.44
CA SER A 93 13.64 20.11 54.36
C SER A 93 14.72 20.93 53.65
N SER A 94 15.99 20.79 54.05
CA SER A 94 17.11 21.51 53.43
C SER A 94 17.27 21.12 51.96
N ILE A 95 17.30 22.13 51.09
CA ILE A 95 17.38 21.94 49.64
C ILE A 95 18.82 21.57 49.25
N ASP A 96 19.04 20.35 48.76
CA ASP A 96 20.26 20.06 47.97
C ASP A 96 20.09 20.63 46.56
N VAL A 97 20.53 21.88 46.40
CA VAL A 97 20.48 22.62 45.14
C VAL A 97 21.21 21.88 44.01
N LYS A 98 22.27 21.13 44.31
CA LYS A 98 23.03 20.36 43.30
C LYS A 98 22.24 19.16 42.81
N ALA A 99 21.56 18.44 43.71
CA ALA A 99 20.68 17.33 43.34
C ALA A 99 19.48 17.81 42.52
N MET A 100 18.85 18.93 42.93
CA MET A 100 17.72 19.51 42.20
C MET A 100 18.12 20.01 40.81
N GLN A 101 19.32 20.60 40.67
CA GLN A 101 19.84 21.02 39.37
C GLN A 101 20.13 19.83 38.45
N LYS A 102 20.62 18.70 38.97
CA LYS A 102 20.81 17.47 38.18
C LYS A 102 19.48 16.90 37.68
N LEU A 103 18.48 16.82 38.56
CA LEU A 103 17.14 16.33 38.19
C LEU A 103 16.48 17.23 37.15
N SER A 104 16.54 18.55 37.32
CA SER A 104 16.01 19.51 36.36
C SER A 104 16.70 19.40 34.99
N LYS A 105 18.03 19.27 34.95
CA LYS A 105 18.77 19.06 33.69
C LYS A 105 18.37 17.75 33.00
N LYS A 106 18.20 16.67 33.77
CA LYS A 106 17.75 15.39 33.23
C LYS A 106 16.33 15.48 32.68
N ALA A 107 15.39 16.05 33.43
CA ALA A 107 14.01 16.23 32.98
C ALA A 107 13.92 17.07 31.70
N LYS A 108 14.75 18.11 31.58
CA LYS A 108 14.85 18.89 30.35
C LYS A 108 15.39 18.05 29.17
N SER A 109 16.48 17.31 29.39
CA SER A 109 17.05 16.45 28.36
C SER A 109 16.06 15.39 27.87
N ASP A 110 15.37 14.73 28.79
CA ASP A 110 14.40 13.68 28.46
C ASP A 110 13.17 14.26 27.73
N ALA A 111 12.77 15.51 28.06
CA ALA A 111 11.72 16.22 27.33
C ALA A 111 12.15 16.59 25.91
N ASP A 112 13.38 17.09 25.72
CA ASP A 112 13.93 17.41 24.39
C ASP A 112 14.04 16.14 23.52
N ASP A 113 14.37 15.00 24.12
CA ASP A 113 14.46 13.72 23.41
C ASP A 113 13.07 13.18 23.02
N ALA A 114 12.06 13.35 23.88
CA ALA A 114 10.67 13.04 23.57
C ALA A 114 10.13 13.91 22.42
N GLU A 115 10.45 15.21 22.41
CA GLU A 115 10.06 16.13 21.33
C GLU A 115 10.68 15.71 19.99
N LYS A 116 11.98 15.39 19.96
CA LYS A 116 12.65 14.88 18.75
C LYS A 116 12.07 13.54 18.29
N ALA A 117 11.71 12.66 19.22
CA ALA A 117 11.08 11.39 18.88
C ALA A 117 9.70 11.61 18.23
N LEU A 118 8.92 12.57 18.75
CA LEU A 118 7.61 12.95 18.21
C LEU A 118 7.74 13.55 16.82
N GLU A 119 8.71 14.44 16.60
CA GLU A 119 8.95 15.03 15.28
C GLU A 119 9.28 13.96 14.22
N ARG A 120 10.16 13.02 14.57
CA ARG A 120 10.53 11.90 13.68
C ARG A 120 9.33 11.00 13.37
N PHE A 121 8.53 10.69 14.38
CA PHE A 121 7.32 9.89 14.23
C PHE A 121 6.30 10.58 13.31
N ASN A 122 6.03 11.87 13.52
CA ASN A 122 5.10 12.65 12.69
C ASN A 122 5.59 12.76 11.24
N LYS A 123 6.90 12.97 11.04
CA LYS A 123 7.49 12.98 9.70
C LYS A 123 7.28 11.66 8.98
N GLN A 124 7.41 10.54 9.69
CA GLN A 124 7.22 9.22 9.12
C GLN A 124 5.75 8.94 8.78
N ILE A 125 4.82 9.33 9.66
CA ILE A 125 3.38 9.27 9.37
C ILE A 125 3.03 10.05 8.10
N SER A 126 3.56 11.27 7.97
CA SER A 126 3.29 12.11 6.79
C SER A 126 3.75 11.46 5.48
N LYS A 127 4.87 10.70 5.50
CA LYS A 127 5.28 9.92 4.32
C LYS A 127 4.29 8.81 3.97
N VAL A 128 3.80 8.07 4.96
CA VAL A 128 2.80 7.01 4.76
C VAL A 128 1.52 7.61 4.15
N GLU A 129 1.07 8.76 4.65
CA GLU A 129 -0.09 9.47 4.10
C GLU A 129 0.11 9.93 2.64
N ASN A 130 1.30 10.39 2.30
CA ASN A 130 1.64 10.72 0.91
C ASN A 130 1.57 9.49 0.00
N ILE A 131 2.14 8.36 0.42
CA ILE A 131 2.06 7.09 -0.33
C ILE A 131 0.62 6.63 -0.50
N ARG A 132 -0.21 6.69 0.56
CA ARG A 132 -1.66 6.39 0.48
C ARG A 132 -2.39 7.27 -0.52
N THR A 133 -2.03 8.54 -0.59
CA THR A 133 -2.61 9.47 -1.58
C THR A 133 -2.22 9.07 -3.01
N GLU A 134 -0.97 8.64 -3.22
CA GLU A 134 -0.50 8.12 -4.51
C GLU A 134 -1.20 6.81 -4.90
N ILE A 135 -1.36 5.87 -3.95
CA ILE A 135 -2.11 4.63 -4.11
C ILE A 135 -3.54 4.93 -4.59
N GLN A 136 -4.26 5.82 -3.89
CA GLN A 136 -5.63 6.20 -4.27
C GLN A 136 -5.70 6.84 -5.65
N SER A 137 -4.66 7.57 -6.07
CA SER A 137 -4.57 8.16 -7.40
C SER A 137 -4.40 7.09 -8.48
N GLU A 138 -3.51 6.12 -8.26
CA GLU A 138 -3.29 4.99 -9.18
C GLU A 138 -4.48 4.02 -9.22
N GLU A 139 -5.15 3.75 -8.10
CA GLU A 139 -6.39 2.96 -8.05
C GLU A 139 -7.50 3.60 -8.87
N ARG A 140 -7.65 4.92 -8.79
CA ARG A 140 -8.60 5.67 -9.65
C ARG A 140 -8.27 5.50 -11.13
N LYS A 141 -7.00 5.65 -11.52
CA LYS A 141 -6.56 5.45 -12.92
C LYS A 141 -6.89 4.04 -13.44
N LEU A 142 -6.66 3.02 -12.61
CA LEU A 142 -7.01 1.63 -12.94
C LEU A 142 -8.53 1.43 -13.03
N GLY A 143 -9.30 2.05 -12.15
CA GLY A 143 -10.77 2.00 -12.15
C GLY A 143 -11.40 2.53 -13.45
N TYR A 144 -10.79 3.56 -14.06
CA TYR A 144 -11.25 4.09 -15.36
C TYR A 144 -10.96 3.15 -16.54
N LYS A 145 -9.99 2.23 -16.42
CA LYS A 145 -9.59 1.31 -17.50
C LYS A 145 -10.46 0.03 -17.58
N LYS A 146 -11.62 -0.03 -16.90
CA LYS A 146 -12.59 -1.16 -16.84
C LYS A 146 -12.28 -2.27 -17.86
N PRO A 147 -11.80 -3.46 -17.45
CA PRO A 147 -11.59 -4.56 -18.36
C PRO A 147 -12.96 -5.12 -18.77
N VAL A 148 -13.59 -4.51 -19.78
CA VAL A 148 -14.79 -5.06 -20.42
C VAL A 148 -14.32 -6.18 -21.34
N ILE A 149 -13.98 -7.33 -20.75
CA ILE A 149 -13.80 -8.55 -21.53
C ILE A 149 -15.19 -9.13 -21.77
N VAL A 150 -15.85 -8.69 -22.84
CA VAL A 150 -17.09 -9.31 -23.33
C VAL A 150 -16.70 -10.49 -24.20
N TYR A 151 -16.73 -11.69 -23.64
CA TYR A 151 -16.73 -12.91 -24.44
C TYR A 151 -18.14 -13.11 -25.00
N THR A 152 -18.34 -12.73 -26.26
CA THR A 152 -19.56 -13.09 -26.98
C THR A 152 -19.33 -14.49 -27.56
N TYR A 153 -19.89 -15.51 -26.91
CA TYR A 153 -20.00 -16.85 -27.51
C TYR A 153 -21.23 -16.82 -28.44
N LEU A 154 -21.01 -17.07 -29.73
CA LEU A 154 -22.05 -17.36 -30.74
C LEU A 154 -21.88 -18.83 -31.16
#